data_AF-A0A9W7CR43-F1
#
_entry.id   AF-A0A9W7CR43-F1
#
_cell.length_a   1.000
_cell.length_b   1.000
_cell.length_c   1.000
_cell.angle_alpha   90.00
_cell.angle_beta   90.00
_cell.angle_gamma   90.00
#
_symmetry.space_group_name_H-M   'P 1'
#
loop_
_entity.id
_entity.type
_entity.pdbx_description
1 polymer ?
#
loop_
_entity_poly.entity_id
_entity_poly.type
_entity_poly.pdbx_seq_one_letter_code
_entity_poly.pdbx_strand_id
1 'polypeptide(L)'
;MSLPPIINSPLFNSSYVNSSNGYLTLTTGDQRYLRLGGVGTLSALNVIGNMNCGSLSINGSSLDLSGLGYVSGVTPGAASASKALVLDSSSNISGINSLQTTSLVLGSATLTSTETNYLIGHTTGVAQANKAITVNGSLNVSGINNLSASSITGTI
;
A
#
# COMPACT_ATOMS: atom_id res chain seq x y z
N MET A 1 0.70 20.54 67.28
CA MET A 1 0.65 20.75 65.82
C MET A 1 0.40 19.39 65.20
N SER A 2 -0.68 19.21 64.43
CA SER A 2 -0.96 17.93 63.76
C SER A 2 0.10 17.68 62.69
N LEU A 3 0.63 16.47 62.62
CA LEU A 3 1.52 16.10 61.51
C LEU A 3 0.75 16.16 60.17
N PRO A 4 1.43 16.48 59.05
CA PRO A 4 0.82 16.46 57.74
C PRO A 4 0.26 15.06 57.41
N PRO A 5 -0.85 14.96 56.66
CA PRO A 5 -1.40 13.68 56.25
C PRO A 5 -0.42 12.89 55.37
N ILE A 6 -0.19 11.63 55.73
CA ILE A 6 0.58 10.65 54.94
C ILE A 6 -0.33 10.14 53.82
N ILE A 7 -0.35 10.84 52.70
CA ILE A 7 -1.02 10.36 51.50
C ILE A 7 -0.05 9.40 50.81
N ASN A 8 -0.27 8.10 50.97
CA ASN A 8 0.36 7.11 50.10
C ASN A 8 -0.15 7.35 48.68
N SER A 9 0.65 8.02 47.85
CA SER A 9 0.37 8.11 46.43
C SER A 9 0.49 6.70 45.84
N PRO A 10 -0.50 6.22 45.07
CA PRO A 10 -0.44 4.92 44.41
C PRO A 10 0.67 4.85 43.34
N LEU A 11 1.31 5.99 43.03
CA LEU A 11 2.44 6.11 42.11
C LEU A 11 3.81 6.09 42.82
N PHE A 12 3.83 6.25 44.15
CA PHE A 12 5.07 6.30 44.92
C PHE A 12 5.37 4.90 45.47
N ASN A 13 6.43 4.27 44.97
CA ASN A 13 6.85 2.95 45.46
C ASN A 13 7.49 3.08 46.85
N SER A 14 6.66 3.07 47.89
CA SER A 14 7.05 3.21 49.29
C SER A 14 8.04 2.13 49.76
N SER A 15 8.16 1.01 49.03
CA SER A 15 9.14 -0.05 49.30
C SER A 15 10.60 0.44 49.24
N TYR A 16 10.85 1.58 48.57
CA TYR A 16 12.20 2.16 48.43
C TYR A 16 12.44 3.40 49.29
N VAL A 17 11.46 3.83 50.08
CA VAL A 17 11.59 4.94 51.04
C VAL A 17 10.95 4.51 52.36
N ASN A 18 11.63 3.62 53.08
CA ASN A 18 11.12 2.93 54.27
C ASN A 18 11.55 3.53 55.61
N SER A 19 12.20 4.70 55.59
CA SER A 19 12.74 5.38 56.78
C SER A 19 12.52 6.89 56.68
N SER A 20 12.40 7.56 57.83
CA SER A 20 12.45 9.02 57.89
C SER A 20 13.75 9.52 57.25
N ASN A 21 13.64 10.47 56.31
CA ASN A 21 14.73 10.98 55.48
C ASN A 21 15.36 9.96 54.51
N GLY A 22 14.67 8.86 54.20
CA GLY A 22 15.08 7.97 53.11
C GLY A 22 15.05 8.69 51.76
N TYR A 23 16.10 8.53 50.96
CA TYR A 23 16.20 9.10 49.62
C TYR A 23 16.58 8.01 48.61
N LEU A 24 16.14 8.18 47.37
CA LEU A 24 16.59 7.34 46.27
C LEU A 24 17.99 7.82 45.83
N THR A 25 18.98 6.94 45.78
CA THR A 25 20.26 7.29 45.14
C THR A 25 20.05 7.48 43.63
N LEU A 26 20.87 8.32 42.98
CA LEU A 26 20.83 8.48 41.52
C LEU A 26 20.93 7.12 40.80
N THR A 27 21.81 6.25 41.27
CA THR A 27 21.99 4.89 40.73
C THR A 27 20.72 4.04 40.80
N THR A 28 19.99 4.10 41.93
CA THR A 28 18.72 3.37 42.10
C THR A 28 17.58 4.01 41.30
N GLY A 29 17.62 5.33 41.10
CA GLY A 29 16.67 6.06 40.26
C GLY A 29 16.77 5.68 38.79
N ASP A 30 18.00 5.69 38.26
CA ASP A 30 18.29 5.37 36.85
C ASP A 30 17.88 3.95 36.46
N GLN A 31 17.87 2.99 37.40
CA GLN A 31 17.47 1.60 37.14
C GLN A 31 15.95 1.39 37.14
N ARG A 32 15.18 2.26 37.80
CA ARG A 32 13.75 2.00 38.09
C ARG A 32 12.79 3.04 37.55
N TYR A 33 13.29 4.19 37.11
CA TYR A 33 12.48 5.28 36.59
C TYR A 33 13.09 5.84 35.31
N LEU A 34 12.24 6.15 34.33
CA LEU A 34 12.63 6.88 33.14
C LEU A 34 13.05 8.30 33.51
N ARG A 35 14.28 8.68 33.17
CA ARG A 35 14.76 10.06 33.36
C ARG A 35 13.96 10.99 32.43
N LEU A 36 13.32 12.00 33.00
CA LEU A 36 12.68 13.05 32.20
C LEU A 36 13.77 13.83 31.43
N GLY A 37 13.74 13.79 30.10
CA GLY A 37 14.70 14.49 29.23
C GLY A 37 16.07 13.83 29.08
N GLY A 38 16.23 12.57 29.52
CA GLY A 38 17.46 11.78 29.33
C GLY A 38 17.32 10.69 28.25
N VAL A 39 18.44 10.07 27.88
CA VAL A 39 18.46 8.82 27.11
C VAL A 39 18.32 7.63 28.05
N GLY A 40 17.50 6.65 27.70
CA GLY A 40 17.32 5.42 28.47
C GLY A 40 17.03 4.23 27.55
N THR A 41 17.50 3.05 27.94
CA THR A 41 17.32 1.81 27.18
C THR A 41 16.33 0.91 27.92
N LEU A 42 15.26 0.50 27.26
CA LEU A 42 14.27 -0.43 27.80
C LEU A 42 14.48 -1.80 27.17
N SER A 43 14.54 -2.86 27.99
CA SER A 43 14.57 -4.24 27.50
C SER A 43 13.25 -4.65 26.84
N ALA A 44 12.14 -4.03 27.24
CA ALA A 44 10.84 -4.16 26.62
C ALA A 44 10.02 -2.88 26.82
N LEU A 45 9.21 -2.52 25.83
CA LEU A 45 8.24 -1.42 25.89
C LEU A 45 6.91 -1.89 25.29
N ASN A 46 5.83 -1.84 26.09
CA ASN A 46 4.48 -2.09 25.60
C ASN A 46 3.72 -0.76 25.55
N VAL A 47 3.30 -0.34 24.36
CA VAL A 47 2.58 0.94 24.16
C VAL A 47 1.12 0.63 23.83
N ILE A 48 0.20 1.08 24.68
CA ILE A 48 -1.26 0.87 24.50
C ILE A 48 -1.84 1.81 23.43
N GLY A 49 -1.11 2.88 23.08
CA GLY A 49 -1.52 3.87 22.09
C GLY A 49 -0.43 4.22 21.09
N ASN A 50 -0.43 5.47 20.62
CA ASN A 50 0.50 5.93 19.60
C ASN A 50 1.88 6.25 20.20
N MET A 51 2.93 5.90 19.46
CA MET A 51 4.27 6.44 19.68
C MET A 51 4.46 7.68 18.81
N ASN A 52 4.49 8.87 19.42
CA ASN A 52 4.89 10.10 18.75
C ASN A 52 6.39 10.32 18.99
N CYS A 53 7.21 10.01 18.00
CA CYS A 53 8.66 10.12 18.06
C CYS A 53 9.18 10.81 16.81
N GLY A 54 10.33 11.48 16.90
CA GLY A 54 10.95 12.12 15.74
C GLY A 54 11.54 11.12 14.75
N SER A 55 11.99 9.96 15.22
CA SER A 55 12.45 8.83 14.42
C SER A 55 12.22 7.51 15.15
N LEU A 56 11.98 6.45 14.38
CA LEU A 56 11.87 5.08 14.88
C LEU A 56 12.91 4.23 14.17
N SER A 57 13.77 3.55 14.92
CA SER A 57 14.74 2.60 14.38
C SER A 57 14.38 1.17 14.80
N ILE A 58 14.37 0.23 13.86
CA ILE A 58 14.13 -1.19 14.12
C ILE A 58 15.41 -1.94 13.74
N ASN A 59 15.97 -2.71 14.68
CA ASN A 59 17.24 -3.44 14.51
C ASN A 59 18.40 -2.55 14.00
N GLY A 60 18.44 -1.29 14.46
CA GLY A 60 19.49 -0.33 14.11
C GLY A 60 19.26 0.44 12.80
N SER A 61 18.23 0.12 12.02
CA SER A 61 17.87 0.86 10.82
C SER A 61 16.75 1.86 11.10
N SER A 62 16.97 3.13 10.76
CA SER A 62 15.92 4.15 10.82
C SER A 62 14.83 3.81 9.79
N LEU A 63 13.58 3.83 10.23
CA LEU A 63 12.42 3.66 9.35
C LEU A 63 12.16 4.96 8.59
N ASP A 64 12.18 4.91 7.27
CA ASP A 64 11.77 6.02 6.40
C ASP A 64 10.25 5.96 6.17
N LEU A 65 9.53 6.97 6.69
CA LEU A 65 8.07 7.07 6.59
C LEU A 65 7.62 8.05 5.49
N SER A 66 8.54 8.61 4.70
CA SER A 66 8.21 9.53 3.60
C SER A 66 7.23 8.92 2.59
N GLY A 67 7.29 7.60 2.38
CA GLY A 67 6.38 6.86 1.51
C GLY A 67 5.02 6.48 2.11
N LEU A 68 4.82 6.65 3.42
CA LEU A 68 3.60 6.17 4.11
C LEU A 68 2.33 6.83 3.57
N GLY A 69 2.42 8.10 3.14
CA GLY A 69 1.32 8.84 2.53
C GLY A 69 0.79 8.18 1.25
N TYR A 70 1.62 7.44 0.51
CA TYR A 70 1.20 6.76 -0.72
C TYR A 70 0.44 5.45 -0.45
N VAL A 71 0.66 4.80 0.69
CA VAL A 71 0.02 3.52 1.06
C VAL A 71 -1.13 3.68 2.05
N SER A 72 -1.23 4.81 2.74
CA SER A 72 -2.34 5.08 3.65
C SER A 72 -3.66 5.27 2.87
N GLY A 73 -4.70 4.54 3.29
CA GLY A 73 -6.04 4.60 2.72
C GLY A 73 -6.21 3.90 1.36
N VAL A 74 -5.24 3.07 0.95
CA VAL A 74 -5.39 2.25 -0.26
C VAL A 74 -6.43 1.15 -0.06
N THR A 75 -7.27 0.94 -1.08
CA THR A 75 -8.18 -0.22 -1.14
C THR A 75 -7.55 -1.25 -2.08
N PRO A 76 -7.21 -2.46 -1.61
CA PRO A 76 -6.67 -3.51 -2.47
C PRO A 76 -7.57 -3.74 -3.70
N GLY A 77 -6.97 -3.79 -4.89
CA GLY A 77 -7.68 -3.97 -6.17
C GLY A 77 -8.28 -2.70 -6.79
N ALA A 78 -8.19 -1.54 -6.13
CA ALA A 78 -8.66 -0.26 -6.69
C ALA A 78 -7.53 0.78 -6.74
N ALA A 79 -7.19 1.22 -7.94
CA ALA A 79 -6.26 2.32 -8.15
C ALA A 79 -6.87 3.63 -7.66
N SER A 80 -6.11 4.39 -6.87
CA SER A 80 -6.45 5.74 -6.42
C SER A 80 -5.37 6.73 -6.86
N ALA A 81 -5.77 7.94 -7.23
CA ALA A 81 -4.84 8.98 -7.65
C ALA A 81 -3.81 9.30 -6.55
N SER A 82 -2.54 9.44 -6.93
CA SER A 82 -1.44 9.77 -6.01
C SER A 82 -1.23 8.75 -4.87
N LYS A 83 -1.58 7.48 -5.10
CA LYS A 83 -1.39 6.37 -4.17
C LYS A 83 -0.66 5.20 -4.82
N ALA A 84 -0.13 4.31 -4.00
CA ALA A 84 0.44 3.04 -4.43
C ALA A 84 -0.65 2.11 -5.00
N LEU A 85 -0.27 1.25 -5.93
CA LEU A 85 -1.11 0.17 -6.44
C LEU A 85 -0.88 -1.08 -5.59
N VAL A 86 -1.96 -1.65 -5.04
CA VAL A 86 -1.93 -2.87 -4.24
C VAL A 86 -2.94 -3.84 -4.82
N LEU A 87 -2.48 -5.07 -5.09
CA LEU A 87 -3.32 -6.16 -5.59
C LEU A 87 -4.39 -6.56 -4.57
N ASP A 88 -5.57 -6.96 -5.04
CA ASP A 88 -6.54 -7.64 -4.16
C ASP A 88 -6.15 -9.11 -3.88
N SER A 89 -6.96 -9.82 -3.10
CA SER A 89 -6.73 -11.24 -2.76
C SER A 89 -6.71 -12.18 -3.96
N SER A 90 -7.23 -11.75 -5.11
CA SER A 90 -7.26 -12.48 -6.37
C SER A 90 -6.26 -11.95 -7.38
N SER A 91 -5.34 -11.07 -6.95
CA SER A 91 -4.33 -10.41 -7.80
C SER A 91 -4.90 -9.47 -8.87
N ASN A 92 -6.10 -8.92 -8.69
CA ASN A 92 -6.69 -7.96 -9.62
C ASN A 92 -6.37 -6.50 -9.24
N ILE A 93 -6.47 -5.61 -10.24
CA ILE A 93 -6.51 -4.15 -10.11
C ILE A 93 -7.57 -3.59 -11.06
N SER A 94 -8.29 -2.56 -10.63
CA SER A 94 -9.24 -1.77 -11.41
C SER A 94 -9.02 -0.26 -11.20
N GLY A 95 -9.61 0.59 -12.04
CA GLY A 95 -9.60 2.05 -11.85
C GLY A 95 -8.37 2.79 -12.36
N ILE A 96 -7.46 2.13 -13.09
CA ILE A 96 -6.34 2.83 -13.78
C ILE A 96 -6.89 3.58 -14.99
N ASN A 97 -6.80 4.91 -14.97
CA ASN A 97 -7.27 5.76 -16.09
C ASN A 97 -6.44 5.57 -17.37
N SER A 98 -5.11 5.48 -17.25
CA SER A 98 -4.21 5.23 -18.38
C SER A 98 -2.93 4.55 -17.87
N LEU A 99 -2.48 3.51 -18.57
CA LEU A 99 -1.22 2.82 -18.29
C LEU A 99 -0.26 3.05 -19.45
N GLN A 100 0.71 3.92 -19.25
CA GLN A 100 1.82 4.11 -20.20
C GLN A 100 2.97 3.20 -19.76
N THR A 101 3.36 2.27 -20.63
CA THR A 101 4.46 1.33 -20.39
C THR A 101 5.20 1.07 -21.70
N THR A 102 6.48 0.73 -21.63
CA THR A 102 7.27 0.32 -22.80
C THR A 102 6.79 -1.04 -23.34
N SER A 103 6.44 -1.97 -22.45
CA SER A 103 5.93 -3.30 -22.78
C SER A 103 4.88 -3.74 -21.76
N LEU A 104 3.85 -4.46 -22.21
CA LEU A 104 2.85 -5.11 -21.37
C LEU A 104 2.76 -6.59 -21.75
N VAL A 105 3.00 -7.48 -20.80
CA VAL A 105 2.87 -8.94 -20.98
C VAL A 105 1.57 -9.40 -20.34
N LEU A 106 0.67 -9.99 -21.13
CA LEU A 106 -0.62 -10.50 -20.67
C LEU A 106 -0.56 -12.03 -20.57
N GLY A 107 0.03 -12.53 -19.48
CA GLY A 107 0.23 -13.98 -19.30
C GLY A 107 1.19 -14.56 -20.36
N SER A 108 0.71 -15.50 -21.17
CA SER A 108 1.47 -16.07 -22.30
C SER A 108 1.31 -15.31 -23.63
N ALA A 109 0.41 -14.31 -23.69
CA ALA A 109 0.23 -13.47 -24.86
C ALA A 109 0.91 -12.10 -24.64
N THR A 110 1.84 -11.73 -25.51
CA THR A 110 2.40 -10.37 -25.54
C THR A 110 1.59 -9.55 -26.54
N LEU A 111 0.98 -8.45 -26.11
CA LEU A 111 0.41 -7.45 -27.01
C LEU A 111 1.45 -6.35 -27.22
N THR A 112 2.05 -6.29 -28.40
CA THR A 112 2.91 -5.18 -28.84
C THR A 112 2.07 -3.96 -29.24
N SER A 113 2.73 -2.82 -29.45
CA SER A 113 2.08 -1.61 -30.00
C SER A 113 1.43 -1.86 -31.37
N THR A 114 2.03 -2.71 -32.21
CA THR A 114 1.49 -3.10 -33.51
C THR A 114 0.21 -3.92 -33.37
N GLU A 115 0.20 -4.95 -32.51
CA GLU A 115 -1.00 -5.79 -32.31
C GLU A 115 -2.13 -5.01 -31.63
N THR A 116 -1.80 -4.13 -30.69
CA THR A 116 -2.78 -3.27 -30.03
C THR A 116 -3.41 -2.31 -31.04
N ASN A 117 -2.62 -1.72 -31.94
CA ASN A 117 -3.13 -0.84 -33.01
C ASN A 117 -4.14 -1.52 -33.94
N TYR A 118 -4.15 -2.85 -34.05
CA TYR A 118 -5.18 -3.56 -34.80
C TYR A 118 -6.53 -3.63 -34.08
N LEU A 119 -6.55 -3.53 -32.75
CA LEU A 119 -7.74 -3.68 -31.90
C LEU A 119 -8.39 -2.35 -31.47
N ILE A 120 -7.66 -1.23 -31.41
CA ILE A 120 -8.24 0.05 -30.95
C ILE A 120 -8.91 0.83 -32.08
N GLY A 121 -10.11 1.35 -31.78
CA GLY A 121 -10.84 2.32 -32.61
C GLY A 121 -11.53 1.72 -33.84
N HIS A 122 -11.71 0.40 -33.90
CA HIS A 122 -12.42 -0.23 -35.00
C HIS A 122 -13.94 -0.33 -34.75
N THR A 123 -14.76 -0.28 -35.80
CA THR A 123 -16.20 -0.59 -35.71
C THR A 123 -16.43 -2.05 -36.10
N THR A 124 -17.06 -2.85 -35.24
CA THR A 124 -17.34 -4.26 -35.52
C THR A 124 -18.14 -4.44 -36.80
N GLY A 125 -17.75 -5.39 -37.66
CA GLY A 125 -18.40 -5.66 -38.94
C GLY A 125 -18.15 -4.63 -40.04
N VAL A 126 -17.23 -3.67 -39.84
CA VAL A 126 -16.73 -2.78 -40.90
C VAL A 126 -15.23 -3.01 -41.04
N ALA A 127 -14.79 -3.47 -42.20
CA ALA A 127 -13.38 -3.57 -42.51
C ALA A 127 -12.78 -2.17 -42.64
N GLN A 128 -11.79 -1.86 -41.80
CA GLN A 128 -11.01 -0.63 -41.85
C GLN A 128 -9.57 -0.96 -42.22
N ALA A 129 -8.95 -0.12 -43.05
CA ALA A 129 -7.57 -0.33 -43.47
C ALA A 129 -6.63 -0.41 -42.25
N ASN A 130 -5.73 -1.39 -42.25
CA ASN A 130 -4.71 -1.61 -41.22
C ASN A 130 -5.27 -1.92 -39.82
N LYS A 131 -6.49 -2.47 -39.72
CA LYS A 131 -7.10 -2.92 -38.46
C LYS A 131 -7.42 -4.42 -38.51
N ALA A 132 -7.61 -5.02 -37.33
CA ALA A 132 -8.21 -6.35 -37.25
C ALA A 132 -9.65 -6.26 -37.75
N ILE A 133 -10.05 -7.24 -38.58
CA ILE A 133 -11.44 -7.39 -39.01
C ILE A 133 -12.14 -8.27 -37.98
N THR A 134 -13.21 -7.74 -37.39
CA THR A 134 -14.12 -8.50 -36.52
C THR A 134 -15.50 -8.54 -37.15
N VAL A 135 -16.23 -9.62 -36.93
CA VAL A 135 -17.65 -9.71 -37.33
C VAL A 135 -18.52 -8.86 -36.38
N ASN A 136 -19.65 -8.34 -36.84
CA ASN A 136 -20.62 -7.68 -35.95
C ASN A 136 -21.46 -8.70 -35.15
N GLY A 137 -22.41 -8.20 -34.35
CA GLY A 137 -23.30 -9.05 -33.54
C GLY A 137 -24.17 -10.03 -34.35
N SER A 138 -24.28 -9.85 -35.66
CA SER A 138 -24.96 -10.77 -36.60
C SER A 138 -23.99 -11.56 -37.47
N LEU A 139 -22.71 -11.61 -37.08
CA LEU A 139 -21.63 -12.27 -37.80
C LEU A 139 -21.32 -11.69 -39.20
N ASN A 140 -21.74 -10.45 -39.48
CA ASN A 140 -21.52 -9.79 -40.78
C ASN A 140 -20.21 -8.98 -40.80
N VAL A 141 -19.63 -8.83 -42.00
CA VAL A 141 -18.53 -7.90 -42.31
C VAL A 141 -18.86 -7.14 -43.60
N SER A 142 -18.56 -5.84 -43.61
CA SER A 142 -18.80 -4.92 -44.73
C SER A 142 -17.53 -4.11 -45.04
N GLY A 143 -17.44 -3.48 -46.22
CA GLY A 143 -16.31 -2.61 -46.57
C GLY A 143 -15.04 -3.33 -47.07
N ILE A 144 -15.11 -4.64 -47.34
CA ILE A 144 -14.01 -5.37 -47.99
C ILE A 144 -14.05 -5.06 -49.50
N ASN A 145 -13.06 -4.32 -50.00
CA ASN A 145 -12.97 -3.97 -51.43
C ASN A 145 -12.66 -5.18 -52.31
N ASN A 146 -11.68 -6.00 -51.91
CA ASN A 146 -11.33 -7.24 -52.60
C ASN A 146 -11.20 -8.35 -51.56
N LEU A 147 -12.00 -9.41 -51.71
CA LEU A 147 -11.86 -10.64 -50.96
C LEU A 147 -11.38 -11.73 -51.92
N SER A 148 -10.12 -12.13 -51.77
CA SER A 148 -9.58 -13.29 -52.50
C SER A 148 -9.53 -14.49 -51.54
N ALA A 149 -10.16 -15.59 -51.94
CA ALA A 149 -10.17 -16.83 -51.18
C ALA A 149 -10.22 -18.01 -52.15
N SER A 150 -9.55 -19.11 -51.79
CA SER A 150 -9.59 -20.35 -52.58
C SER A 150 -10.97 -21.02 -52.55
N SER A 151 -11.76 -20.76 -51.50
CA SER A 151 -13.16 -21.15 -51.42
C SER A 151 -13.93 -20.22 -50.47
N ILE A 152 -15.20 -19.98 -50.80
CA ILE A 152 -16.18 -19.33 -49.94
C ILE A 152 -17.38 -20.27 -49.92
N THR A 153 -17.78 -20.73 -48.74
CA THR A 153 -18.97 -21.56 -48.56
C THR A 153 -20.03 -20.78 -47.80
N GLY A 154 -21.29 -20.95 -48.18
CA GLY A 154 -22.42 -20.26 -47.57
C GLY A 154 -23.69 -21.09 -47.67
N THR A 155 -24.61 -20.84 -46.75
CA THR A 155 -25.97 -21.38 -46.74
C THR A 155 -26.96 -20.22 -46.84
N ILE A 156 -28.08 -20.43 -47.56
CA ILE A 156 -29.16 -19.45 -47.68
C ILE A 156 -30.11 -19.60 -46.49
#